data_AF-A0A3G1KSY5-F1
#
_entry.id   AF-A0A3G1KSY5-F1
#
_cell.length_a   1.000
_cell.length_b   1.000
_cell.length_c   1.000
_cell.angle_alpha   90.00
_cell.angle_beta   90.00
_cell.angle_gamma   90.00
#
_symmetry.space_group_name_H-M   'P 1'
#
loop_
_entity.id
_entity.type
_entity.pdbx_description
1 polymer ?
#
loop_
_entity_poly.entity_id
_entity_poly.type
_entity_poly.pdbx_seq_one_letter_code
_entity_poly.pdbx_strand_id
1 'polypeptide(L)'
;MRKKMISFLYGLLLLGSCFLLVACQGQPTEKATYQLDLSGTVQAGVIDYLGLEMNVYRDAQSNPCGDCPDQPVSVYAGAGAEEVAGALAEAVKRADDIWVVKSLKGTTLLLEEKNIGTAKEPAPPEAPPGLTIRGTFTAAH
;
A
#
# COMPACT_ATOMS: atom_id res chain seq x y z
N MET A 1 -51.36 -51.20 17.07
CA MET A 1 -50.29 -50.57 16.25
C MET A 1 -50.47 -49.04 16.23
N ARG A 2 -50.06 -48.31 17.27
CA ARG A 2 -50.19 -46.83 17.36
C ARG A 2 -49.20 -46.23 18.36
N LYS A 3 -47.89 -46.44 18.20
CA LYS A 3 -46.89 -45.80 19.09
C LYS A 3 -45.56 -45.41 18.42
N LYS A 4 -45.44 -45.48 17.08
CA LYS A 4 -44.16 -45.25 16.39
C LYS A 4 -44.11 -44.04 15.44
N MET A 5 -45.08 -43.13 15.51
CA MET A 5 -45.17 -41.99 14.55
C MET A 5 -44.91 -40.60 15.14
N ILE A 6 -44.60 -40.47 16.44
CA ILE A 6 -44.47 -39.14 17.08
C ILE A 6 -43.01 -38.75 17.37
N SER A 7 -42.05 -39.66 17.26
CA SER A 7 -40.63 -39.33 17.54
C SER A 7 -39.83 -38.83 16.35
N PHE A 8 -40.40 -38.75 15.15
CA PHE A 8 -39.67 -38.29 13.95
C PHE A 8 -39.76 -36.77 13.70
N LEU A 9 -40.71 -36.06 14.34
CA LEU A 9 -40.89 -34.62 14.12
C LEU A 9 -40.03 -33.71 15.03
N TYR A 10 -39.46 -34.24 16.12
CA TYR A 10 -38.64 -33.43 17.03
C TYR A 10 -37.14 -33.48 16.73
N GLY A 11 -36.68 -34.44 15.93
CA GLY A 11 -35.26 -34.55 15.52
C GLY A 11 -34.85 -33.57 14.43
N LEU A 12 -35.80 -33.05 13.65
CA LEU A 12 -35.52 -32.14 12.53
C LEU A 12 -35.47 -30.65 12.95
N LEU A 13 -36.02 -30.31 14.12
CA LEU A 13 -36.13 -28.94 14.61
C LEU A 13 -34.92 -28.47 15.44
N LEU A 14 -34.02 -29.39 15.80
CA LEU A 14 -32.79 -29.12 16.56
C LEU A 14 -31.51 -29.13 15.70
N LEU A 15 -31.60 -29.49 14.42
CA LEU A 15 -30.47 -29.49 13.49
C LEU A 15 -30.39 -28.24 12.58
N GLY A 16 -31.38 -27.35 12.67
CA GLY A 16 -31.49 -26.17 11.78
C GLY A 16 -31.02 -24.83 12.37
N SER A 17 -30.60 -24.78 13.64
CA SER A 17 -30.27 -23.51 14.31
C SER A 17 -28.78 -23.21 14.45
N CYS A 18 -27.88 -24.14 14.10
CA CYS A 18 -26.43 -23.93 14.23
C CYS A 18 -25.73 -23.38 12.97
N PHE A 19 -26.45 -23.15 11.86
CA PHE A 19 -25.83 -22.69 10.60
C PHE A 19 -25.93 -21.18 10.32
N LEU A 20 -26.57 -20.40 11.20
CA LEU A 20 -26.77 -18.96 10.97
C LEU A 20 -25.70 -18.03 11.59
N LEU A 21 -24.63 -18.59 12.15
CA LEU A 21 -23.52 -17.80 12.71
C LEU A 21 -22.21 -17.92 11.93
N VAL A 22 -22.25 -18.46 10.70
CA VAL A 22 -21.12 -18.35 9.77
C VAL A 22 -21.14 -16.96 9.14
N ALA A 23 -20.64 -16.00 9.91
CA ALA A 23 -19.80 -14.90 9.46
C ALA A 23 -20.06 -14.37 8.05
N CYS A 24 -21.09 -13.53 7.90
CA CYS A 24 -20.95 -12.38 7.01
C CYS A 24 -20.01 -11.38 7.70
N GLN A 25 -18.70 -11.68 7.74
CA GLN A 25 -17.74 -10.59 7.75
C GLN A 25 -17.95 -9.89 6.42
N GLY A 26 -18.49 -8.67 6.45
CA GLY A 26 -18.74 -7.88 5.25
C GLY A 26 -17.49 -7.87 4.40
N GLN A 27 -17.61 -8.25 3.13
CA GLN A 27 -16.50 -8.06 2.21
C GLN A 27 -16.22 -6.55 2.18
N PRO A 28 -14.94 -6.14 2.33
CA PRO A 28 -14.61 -4.72 2.32
C PRO A 28 -15.16 -4.08 1.05
N THR A 29 -15.79 -2.92 1.22
CA THR A 29 -16.37 -2.12 0.14
C THR A 29 -15.49 -0.95 -0.24
N GLU A 30 -14.59 -0.55 0.66
CA GLU A 30 -13.60 0.50 0.46
C GLU A 30 -12.19 -0.07 0.36
N LYS A 31 -11.39 0.57 -0.49
CA LYS A 31 -9.98 0.21 -0.73
C LYS A 31 -9.07 0.79 0.35
N ALA A 32 -8.04 0.04 0.71
CA ALA A 32 -6.95 0.54 1.53
C ALA A 32 -6.24 1.73 0.86
N THR A 33 -5.76 2.66 1.68
CA THR A 33 -4.97 3.82 1.22
C THR A 33 -3.68 3.96 2.01
N TYR A 34 -2.68 4.54 1.36
CA TYR A 34 -1.41 4.85 1.99
C TYR A 34 -0.99 6.26 1.60
N GLN A 35 -0.93 7.15 2.58
CA GLN A 35 -0.50 8.53 2.40
C GLN A 35 0.97 8.67 2.81
N LEU A 36 1.77 9.25 1.94
CA LEU A 36 3.15 9.61 2.18
C LEU A 36 3.25 11.15 2.23
N ASP A 37 3.63 11.67 3.38
CA ASP A 37 3.90 13.10 3.59
C ASP A 37 5.41 13.33 3.66
N LEU A 38 5.93 14.10 2.70
CA LEU A 38 7.35 14.38 2.57
C LEU A 38 7.69 15.78 3.07
N SER A 39 8.88 15.93 3.64
CA SER A 39 9.42 17.23 4.03
C SER A 39 10.94 17.25 4.02
N GLY A 40 11.51 18.43 3.80
CA GLY A 40 12.95 18.66 3.77
C GLY A 40 13.59 18.52 2.39
N THR A 41 14.89 18.28 2.39
CA THR A 41 15.77 18.24 1.22
C THR A 41 16.69 17.04 1.34
N VAL A 42 16.67 16.17 0.34
CA VAL A 42 17.33 14.86 0.44
C VAL A 42 18.85 14.95 0.24
N GLN A 43 19.61 14.19 1.04
CA GLN A 43 21.03 13.94 0.80
C GLN A 43 21.24 12.65 0.02
N ALA A 44 22.44 12.45 -0.54
CA ALA A 44 22.79 11.21 -1.23
C ALA A 44 22.60 9.98 -0.32
N GLY A 45 22.11 8.89 -0.90
CA GLY A 45 21.74 7.67 -0.17
C GLY A 45 20.68 6.86 -0.92
N VAL A 46 19.86 6.13 -0.17
CA VAL A 46 18.76 5.32 -0.72
C VAL A 46 17.48 5.66 0.04
N ILE A 47 16.38 5.79 -0.69
CA ILE A 47 15.02 5.86 -0.14
C ILE A 47 14.40 4.47 -0.29
N ASP A 48 13.93 3.89 0.81
CA ASP A 48 13.14 2.65 0.82
C ASP A 48 11.67 3.00 1.13
N TYR A 49 10.76 2.52 0.30
CA TYR A 49 9.33 2.67 0.50
C TYR A 49 8.57 1.59 -0.27
N LEU A 50 7.55 0.98 0.35
CA LEU A 50 6.74 -0.07 -0.29
C LEU A 50 7.54 -1.29 -0.80
N GLY A 51 8.75 -1.53 -0.26
CA GLY A 51 9.66 -2.56 -0.77
C GLY A 51 10.32 -2.20 -2.10
N LEU A 52 10.23 -0.92 -2.51
CA LEU A 52 10.95 -0.33 -3.62
C LEU A 52 12.14 0.46 -3.07
N GLU A 53 13.28 0.35 -3.75
CA GLU A 53 14.47 1.14 -3.46
C GLU A 53 14.69 2.19 -4.56
N MET A 54 14.97 3.43 -4.13
CA MET A 54 15.29 4.54 -5.02
C MET A 54 16.63 5.15 -4.64
N ASN A 55 17.57 5.17 -5.60
CA ASN A 55 18.86 5.81 -5.40
C ASN A 55 18.73 7.34 -5.41
N VAL A 56 19.39 7.96 -4.44
CA VAL A 56 19.65 9.40 -4.40
C VAL A 56 21.12 9.61 -4.70
N TYR A 57 21.41 9.99 -5.94
CA TYR A 57 22.78 10.22 -6.39
C TYR A 57 23.28 11.58 -5.91
N ARG A 58 24.60 11.74 -5.78
CA ARG A 58 25.19 13.04 -5.39
C ARG A 58 24.95 14.09 -6.46
N ASP A 59 25.09 13.68 -7.71
CA ASP A 59 25.03 14.49 -8.93
C ASP A 59 24.82 13.59 -10.16
N ALA A 60 24.57 14.19 -11.32
CA ALA A 60 24.36 13.45 -12.57
C ALA A 60 25.57 12.59 -12.98
N GLN A 61 26.79 13.03 -12.65
CA GLN A 61 28.02 12.30 -12.94
C GLN A 61 28.18 11.04 -12.08
N SER A 62 27.55 11.03 -10.91
CA SER A 62 27.54 9.88 -10.00
C SER A 62 26.45 8.85 -10.32
N ASN A 63 25.55 9.13 -11.27
CA ASN A 63 24.59 8.16 -11.77
C ASN A 63 25.28 7.24 -12.81
N PRO A 64 25.60 5.98 -12.48
CA PRO A 64 26.37 5.09 -13.35
C PRO A 64 25.62 4.69 -14.62
N CYS A 65 24.29 4.81 -14.63
CA CYS A 65 23.45 4.44 -15.76
C CYS A 65 23.10 5.64 -16.65
N GLY A 66 23.29 6.88 -16.16
CA GLY A 66 22.88 8.10 -16.85
C GLY A 66 21.39 8.06 -17.18
N ASP A 67 21.07 8.06 -18.48
CA ASP A 67 19.70 8.10 -19.01
C ASP A 67 19.16 6.71 -19.40
N CYS A 68 19.69 5.64 -18.79
CA CYS A 68 19.27 4.30 -19.19
C CYS A 68 17.78 4.07 -18.85
N PRO A 69 16.99 3.45 -19.76
CA PRO A 69 15.56 3.22 -19.55
C PRO A 69 15.22 2.39 -18.31
N ASP A 70 16.17 1.56 -17.87
CA ASP A 70 16.00 0.55 -16.82
C ASP A 70 16.27 1.09 -15.40
N GLN A 71 16.82 2.31 -15.25
CA GLN A 71 16.90 3.06 -13.97
C GLN A 71 16.13 4.38 -14.05
N PRO A 72 14.83 4.35 -14.32
CA PRO A 72 14.14 5.56 -14.77
C PRO A 72 13.80 6.54 -13.65
N VAL A 73 14.00 6.16 -12.39
CA VAL A 73 13.61 6.99 -11.25
C VAL A 73 14.76 7.04 -10.26
N SER A 74 15.55 8.10 -10.37
CA SER A 74 16.54 8.51 -9.38
C SER A 74 16.38 10.00 -9.13
N VAL A 75 16.67 10.44 -7.91
CA VAL A 75 16.74 11.86 -7.57
C VAL A 75 18.18 12.23 -7.22
N TYR A 76 18.47 13.52 -7.22
CA TYR A 76 19.80 14.02 -6.85
C TYR A 76 19.78 14.67 -5.48
N ALA A 77 20.91 14.61 -4.78
CA ALA A 77 21.10 15.30 -3.52
C ALA A 77 20.82 16.80 -3.69
N GLY A 78 20.04 17.37 -2.79
CA GLY A 78 19.52 18.73 -2.92
C GLY A 78 18.08 18.80 -3.47
N ALA A 79 17.52 17.70 -3.97
CA ALA A 79 16.12 17.64 -4.38
C ALA A 79 15.19 17.92 -3.19
N GLY A 80 14.19 18.75 -3.42
CA GLY A 80 13.16 19.09 -2.44
C GLY A 80 12.11 17.97 -2.31
N ALA A 81 11.38 17.97 -1.19
CA ALA A 81 10.34 17.00 -0.91
C ALA A 81 9.28 16.83 -2.03
N GLU A 82 8.93 17.90 -2.76
CA GLU A 82 7.97 17.82 -3.88
C GLU A 82 8.53 17.07 -5.09
N GLU A 83 9.80 17.32 -5.43
CA GLU A 83 10.50 16.58 -6.50
C GLU A 83 10.62 15.10 -6.14
N VAL A 84 10.99 14.81 -4.89
CA VAL A 84 11.06 13.43 -4.39
C VAL A 84 9.67 12.77 -4.42
N ALA A 85 8.61 13.45 -4.00
CA ALA A 85 7.25 12.91 -4.03
C ALA A 85 6.81 12.55 -5.46
N GLY A 86 7.19 13.39 -6.45
CA GLY A 86 7.02 13.10 -7.87
C GLY A 86 7.76 11.85 -8.32
N ALA A 87 9.03 11.71 -7.92
CA ALA A 87 9.81 10.52 -8.22
C ALA A 87 9.18 9.25 -7.61
N LEU A 88 8.79 9.27 -6.32
CA LEU A 88 8.14 8.13 -5.68
C LEU A 88 6.86 7.71 -6.42
N ALA A 89 6.05 8.69 -6.84
CA ALA A 89 4.83 8.44 -7.60
C ALA A 89 5.12 7.77 -8.96
N GLU A 90 6.15 8.21 -9.67
CA GLU A 90 6.55 7.60 -10.94
C GLU A 90 7.09 6.18 -10.78
N ALA A 91 7.85 5.91 -9.72
CA ALA A 91 8.32 4.56 -9.44
C ALA A 91 7.16 3.61 -9.06
N VAL A 92 6.17 4.07 -8.30
CA VAL A 92 4.94 3.28 -8.03
C VAL A 92 4.19 2.96 -9.33
N LYS A 93 4.02 3.93 -10.22
CA LYS A 93 3.35 3.69 -11.52
C LYS A 93 4.05 2.65 -12.38
N ARG A 94 5.37 2.54 -12.28
CA ARG A 94 6.19 1.65 -13.11
C ARG A 94 6.30 0.24 -12.55
N ALA A 95 6.46 0.11 -11.24
CA ALA A 95 6.95 -1.13 -10.63
C ALA A 95 6.02 -1.74 -9.57
N ASP A 96 5.06 -0.98 -9.02
CA ASP A 96 4.22 -1.48 -7.93
C ASP A 96 3.00 -2.22 -8.50
N ASP A 97 2.74 -3.44 -8.04
CA ASP A 97 1.63 -4.29 -8.44
C ASP A 97 0.42 -4.19 -7.50
N ILE A 98 0.60 -3.66 -6.29
CA ILE A 98 -0.43 -3.56 -5.23
C ILE A 98 -1.09 -2.18 -5.23
N TRP A 99 -0.32 -1.12 -5.43
CA TRP A 99 -0.72 0.26 -5.24
C TRP A 99 -0.89 1.02 -6.55
N VAL A 100 -1.83 1.97 -6.58
CA VAL A 100 -1.97 2.96 -7.65
C VAL A 100 -1.91 4.37 -7.06
N VAL A 101 -1.29 5.29 -7.81
CA VAL A 101 -1.27 6.71 -7.45
C VAL A 101 -2.66 7.30 -7.59
N LYS A 102 -3.31 7.63 -6.47
CA LYS A 102 -4.62 8.28 -6.42
C LYS A 102 -4.49 9.80 -6.57
N SER A 103 -3.50 10.39 -5.91
CA SER A 103 -3.19 11.81 -6.09
C SER A 103 -1.77 12.15 -5.64
N LEU A 104 -1.21 13.20 -6.23
CA LEU A 104 0.01 13.86 -5.78
C LEU A 104 -0.29 15.35 -5.67
N LYS A 105 -0.09 15.95 -4.49
CA LYS A 105 -0.33 17.37 -4.22
C LYS A 105 0.85 17.95 -3.44
N GLY A 106 1.73 18.68 -4.12
CA GLY A 106 2.96 19.19 -3.52
C GLY A 106 3.78 18.06 -2.92
N THR A 107 3.91 18.06 -1.60
CA THR A 107 4.70 17.07 -0.85
C THR A 107 3.90 15.89 -0.32
N THR A 108 2.61 15.76 -0.66
CA THR A 108 1.75 14.66 -0.22
C THR A 108 1.40 13.75 -1.39
N LEU A 109 1.78 12.47 -1.28
CA LEU A 109 1.46 11.41 -2.22
C LEU A 109 0.43 10.47 -1.58
N LEU A 110 -0.74 10.32 -2.21
CA LEU A 110 -1.78 9.39 -1.79
C LEU A 110 -1.86 8.22 -2.76
N LEU A 111 -1.73 7.02 -2.20
CA LEU A 111 -1.87 5.76 -2.90
C LEU A 111 -3.15 5.05 -2.46
N GLU A 112 -3.71 4.26 -3.36
CA GLU A 112 -4.87 3.41 -3.13
C GLU A 112 -4.55 2.00 -3.64
N GLU A 113 -5.02 0.96 -2.97
CA GLU A 113 -4.81 -0.41 -3.44
C GLU A 113 -5.55 -0.65 -4.77
N LYS A 114 -4.97 -1.47 -5.64
CA LYS A 114 -5.57 -1.80 -6.94
C LYS A 114 -6.77 -2.72 -6.78
N ASN A 115 -6.62 -3.75 -5.95
CA ASN A 115 -7.64 -4.76 -5.69
C ASN A 115 -7.95 -4.78 -4.20
N ILE A 116 -9.24 -4.77 -3.85
CA ILE A 116 -9.67 -4.69 -2.45
C ILE A 116 -9.12 -5.87 -1.64
N GLY A 117 -8.53 -5.57 -0.48
CA GLY A 117 -8.03 -6.56 0.46
C GLY A 117 -6.71 -7.22 0.06
N THR A 118 -5.98 -6.62 -0.89
CA THR A 118 -4.64 -7.11 -1.27
C THR A 118 -3.52 -6.40 -0.53
N ALA A 119 -3.73 -5.14 -0.14
CA ALA A 119 -2.74 -4.38 0.59
C ALA A 119 -2.68 -4.80 2.06
N LYS A 120 -1.44 -4.87 2.57
CA LYS A 120 -1.12 -4.92 4.00
C LYS A 120 -0.47 -3.60 4.38
N GLU A 121 -0.45 -3.30 5.68
CA GLU A 121 0.28 -2.14 6.20
C GLU A 121 1.76 -2.23 5.74
N PRO A 122 2.26 -1.23 5.00
CA PRO A 122 3.64 -1.22 4.56
C PRO A 122 4.62 -1.02 5.72
N ALA A 123 5.88 -1.40 5.50
CA ALA A 123 6.94 -0.96 6.39
C ALA A 123 7.04 0.58 6.37
N PRO A 124 7.40 1.22 7.51
CA PRO A 124 7.71 2.65 7.53
C PRO A 124 8.78 2.97 6.48
N PRO A 125 8.62 4.06 5.72
CA PRO A 125 9.59 4.43 4.70
C PRO A 125 10.89 4.90 5.37
N GLU A 126 12.02 4.55 4.76
CA GLU A 126 13.34 4.98 5.19
C GLU A 126 13.90 5.98 4.19
N ALA A 127 14.53 7.03 4.70
CA ALA A 127 15.05 8.11 3.87
C ALA A 127 16.46 8.53 4.33
N PRO A 128 17.32 9.00 3.40
CA PRO A 128 18.60 9.60 3.74
C PRO A 128 18.42 10.86 4.60
N PRO A 129 19.49 11.34 5.26
CA PRO A 129 19.45 12.57 6.03
C PRO A 129 18.88 13.75 5.23
N GLY A 130 18.19 14.65 5.94
CA GLY A 130 17.61 15.85 5.36
C GLY A 130 16.22 15.67 4.75
N LEU A 131 15.83 14.44 4.40
CA LEU A 131 14.46 14.11 3.97
C LEU A 131 13.73 13.36 5.11
N THR A 132 12.47 13.71 5.33
CA THR A 132 11.57 12.94 6.18
C THR A 132 10.38 12.50 5.35
N ILE A 133 10.03 11.22 5.44
CA ILE A 133 8.85 10.62 4.82
C ILE A 133 8.00 10.04 5.94
N ARG A 134 6.73 10.43 6.03
CA ARG A 134 5.77 9.86 6.99
C ARG A 134 4.70 9.08 6.25
N GLY A 135 4.61 7.79 6.54
CA GLY A 135 3.56 6.91 6.02
C GLY A 135 2.36 6.84 6.97
N THR A 136 1.16 7.02 6.42
CA THR A 136 -0.11 6.80 7.12
C THR A 136 -0.94 5.80 6.34
N PHE A 137 -1.12 4.59 6.89
CA PHE A 137 -1.91 3.52 6.29
C PHE A 137 -3.33 3.52 6.82
N THR A 138 -4.31 3.37 5.93
CA THR A 138 -5.73 3.14 6.26
C THR A 138 -6.16 1.83 5.61
N ALA A 139 -6.63 0.88 6.42
CA ALA A 139 -7.06 -0.43 5.95
C ALA A 139 -8.39 -0.36 5.16
N ALA A 140 -8.57 -1.33 4.26
CA ALA A 140 -9.83 -1.60 3.58
C ALA A 140 -10.94 -1.97 4.59
N HIS A 141 -12.18 -1.54 4.34
CA HIS A 141 -13.34 -1.79 5.22
C HIS A 141 -14.66 -1.93 4.47
#